data_AF-A0A933IDS7-F1
#
_entry.id   AF-A0A933IDS7-F1
#
_cell.length_a   1.000
_cell.length_b   1.000
_cell.length_c   1.000
_cell.angle_alpha   90.00
_cell.angle_beta   90.00
_cell.angle_gamma   90.00
#
_symmetry.space_group_name_H-M   'P 1'
#
loop_
_entity.id
_entity.type
_entity.pdbx_description
1 polymer ?
#
loop_
_entity_poly.entity_id
_entity_poly.type
_entity_poly.pdbx_seq_one_letter_code
_entity_poly.pdbx_strand_id
1 'polypeptide(L)'
;MAYGRLLRQVFKEPGEALVLLEQARTHPRATPEFQQASLAMIVAAKEVLQAAPERSEATPQVSSAAVVAEAPPPPPPPEAPMPEPVPAEVPTPPSRGRLLPVPMRAVGLDARGLQLQDRQGRTGLLPWKHVAGISVVSIGNSDGSAQAADSLILDLLMAPNSTPAGPGVRCVRLSVKDLAIPQLQGEPTPVRAFQRFVATILKVTAATPHPSRDACLGLHGFPSFPDLTTYEADLVANLLTPGKDRLVPSG
;
A
#
# COMPACT_ATOMS: atom_id res chain seq x y z
N MET A 1 -18.80 -5.18 -12.63
CA MET A 1 -17.55 -5.56 -11.94
C MET A 1 -16.66 -6.58 -12.69
N ALA A 2 -17.11 -7.22 -13.78
CA ALA A 2 -16.28 -8.17 -14.55
C ALA A 2 -15.30 -7.50 -15.55
N TYR A 3 -15.64 -6.31 -16.05
CA TYR A 3 -14.91 -5.62 -17.13
C TYR A 3 -13.45 -5.27 -16.82
N GLY A 4 -13.16 -4.79 -15.60
CA GLY A 4 -11.82 -4.34 -15.23
C GLY A 4 -10.79 -5.47 -15.07
N ARG A 5 -11.26 -6.69 -14.74
CA ARG A 5 -10.39 -7.88 -14.69
C ARG A 5 -10.05 -8.37 -16.09
N LEU A 6 -11.03 -8.36 -16.99
CA LEU A 6 -10.82 -8.73 -18.39
C LEU A 6 -9.78 -7.83 -19.06
N LEU A 7 -9.85 -6.51 -18.85
CA LEU A 7 -8.86 -5.55 -19.37
C LEU A 7 -7.43 -5.88 -18.94
N ARG A 8 -7.21 -6.26 -17.68
CA ARG A 8 -5.87 -6.64 -17.21
C ARG A 8 -5.39 -7.99 -17.72
N GLN A 9 -6.31 -8.92 -18.00
CA GLN A 9 -5.96 -10.26 -18.47
C GLN A 9 -5.61 -10.27 -19.96
N VAL A 10 -6.26 -9.45 -20.78
CA VAL A 10 -5.93 -9.27 -22.22
C VAL A 10 -4.48 -8.85 -22.45
N PHE A 11 -3.90 -8.04 -21.57
CA PHE A 11 -2.51 -7.58 -21.71
C PHE A 11 -1.47 -8.52 -21.09
N LYS A 12 -1.88 -9.55 -20.33
CA LYS A 12 -0.96 -10.54 -19.75
C LYS A 12 -0.98 -11.86 -20.53
N GLU A 13 -2.16 -12.31 -20.91
CA GLU A 13 -2.41 -13.59 -21.60
C GLU A 13 -3.44 -13.35 -22.72
N PRO A 14 -3.02 -12.73 -23.84
CA PRO A 14 -3.93 -12.29 -24.89
C PRO A 14 -4.74 -13.43 -25.52
N GLY A 15 -4.21 -14.66 -25.56
CA GLY A 15 -4.91 -15.84 -26.08
C GLY A 15 -6.12 -16.26 -25.24
N GLU A 16 -5.94 -16.47 -23.93
CA GLU A 16 -7.04 -16.87 -23.03
C GLU A 16 -8.09 -15.77 -22.89
N ALA A 17 -7.64 -14.52 -22.86
CA ALA A 17 -8.52 -13.37 -22.74
C ALA A 17 -9.37 -13.14 -24.01
N LEU A 18 -8.87 -13.50 -25.19
CA LEU A 18 -9.65 -13.49 -26.44
C LEU A 18 -10.80 -14.50 -26.38
N VAL A 19 -10.55 -15.72 -25.90
CA VAL A 19 -11.59 -16.75 -25.75
C VAL A 19 -12.70 -16.27 -24.79
N LEU A 20 -12.31 -15.67 -23.67
CA LEU A 20 -13.27 -15.13 -22.69
C LEU A 20 -14.06 -13.94 -23.24
N LEU A 21 -13.42 -13.05 -24.02
CA LEU A 21 -14.08 -11.92 -24.68
C LEU A 21 -15.10 -12.37 -25.72
N GLU A 22 -14.74 -13.34 -26.56
CA GLU A 22 -15.62 -13.89 -27.59
C GLU A 22 -16.84 -14.56 -26.94
N GLN A 23 -16.64 -15.34 -25.86
CA GLN A 23 -17.72 -15.98 -25.11
C GLN A 23 -18.64 -14.97 -24.39
N ALA A 24 -18.06 -13.93 -23.77
CA ALA A 24 -18.83 -12.89 -23.08
C ALA A 24 -19.67 -12.04 -24.06
N ARG A 25 -19.19 -11.83 -25.28
CA ARG A 25 -19.91 -11.10 -26.33
C ARG A 25 -21.17 -11.82 -26.80
N THR A 26 -21.13 -13.15 -26.87
CA THR A 26 -22.28 -13.98 -27.26
C THR A 26 -23.31 -14.17 -26.15
N HIS A 27 -23.10 -13.58 -24.97
CA HIS A 27 -24.00 -13.76 -23.84
C HIS A 27 -25.33 -13.01 -24.07
N PRO A 28 -26.51 -13.64 -23.81
CA PRO A 28 -27.83 -13.02 -24.04
C PRO A 28 -28.11 -11.72 -23.26
N ARG A 29 -27.30 -11.45 -22.23
CA ARG A 29 -27.38 -10.25 -21.37
C ARG A 29 -26.32 -9.19 -21.70
N ALA A 30 -25.55 -9.36 -22.77
CA ALA A 30 -24.58 -8.35 -23.19
C ALA A 30 -25.30 -7.12 -23.76
N THR A 31 -24.93 -5.93 -23.29
CA THR A 31 -25.49 -4.68 -23.83
C THR A 31 -24.83 -4.33 -25.17
N PRO A 32 -25.46 -3.50 -26.03
CA PRO A 32 -24.85 -3.05 -27.28
C PRO A 32 -23.49 -2.35 -27.07
N GLU A 33 -23.36 -1.56 -26.01
CA GLU A 33 -22.11 -0.88 -25.65
C GLU A 33 -21.03 -1.89 -25.26
N PHE A 34 -21.41 -2.96 -24.56
CA PHE A 34 -20.50 -4.07 -24.23
C PHE A 34 -20.00 -4.76 -25.51
N GLN A 35 -20.91 -5.02 -26.44
CA GLN A 35 -20.58 -5.69 -27.71
C GLN A 35 -19.64 -4.85 -28.56
N GLN A 36 -19.86 -3.54 -28.64
CA GLN A 36 -18.98 -2.62 -29.37
C GLN A 36 -17.59 -2.52 -28.72
N ALA A 37 -17.53 -2.37 -27.40
CA ALA A 37 -16.27 -2.27 -26.67
C ALA A 37 -15.46 -3.59 -26.73
N SER A 38 -16.12 -4.75 -26.60
CA SER A 38 -15.45 -6.05 -26.72
C SER A 38 -14.91 -6.31 -28.12
N LEU A 39 -15.60 -5.84 -29.17
CA LEU A 39 -15.14 -5.98 -30.56
C LEU A 39 -13.84 -5.19 -30.81
N ALA A 40 -13.76 -3.95 -30.33
CA ALA A 40 -12.54 -3.15 -30.42
C ALA A 40 -11.36 -3.81 -29.68
N MET A 41 -11.62 -4.44 -28.52
CA MET A 41 -10.58 -5.14 -27.76
C MET A 41 -10.10 -6.42 -28.44
N ILE A 42 -11.00 -7.17 -29.09
CA ILE A 42 -10.65 -8.38 -29.85
C ILE A 42 -9.75 -8.03 -31.04
N VAL A 43 -10.04 -6.94 -31.75
CA VAL A 43 -9.22 -6.47 -32.88
C VAL A 43 -7.82 -6.11 -32.39
N ALA A 44 -7.71 -5.27 -31.36
CA ALA A 44 -6.41 -4.86 -30.81
C ALA A 44 -5.58 -6.04 -30.29
N ALA A 45 -6.22 -7.02 -29.62
CA ALA A 45 -5.52 -8.20 -29.13
C ALA A 45 -5.03 -9.12 -30.26
N LYS A 46 -5.80 -9.24 -31.36
CA LYS A 46 -5.38 -10.01 -32.55
C LYS A 46 -4.22 -9.34 -33.28
N GLU A 47 -4.20 -8.00 -33.36
CA GLU A 47 -3.06 -7.24 -33.91
C GLU A 47 -1.78 -7.45 -33.11
N VAL A 48 -1.86 -7.41 -31.77
CA VAL A 48 -0.70 -7.64 -30.89
C VAL A 48 -0.16 -9.07 -31.02
N LEU A 49 -1.04 -10.06 -31.14
CA LEU A 49 -0.64 -11.46 -31.35
C LEU A 49 -0.03 -11.71 -32.73
N GLN A 50 -0.49 -11.02 -33.76
CA GLN A 50 0.07 -11.13 -35.12
C GLN A 50 1.39 -10.38 -35.28
N ALA A 51 1.63 -9.33 -34.49
CA ALA A 51 2.89 -8.56 -34.50
C ALA A 51 4.05 -9.25 -33.75
N ALA A 52 3.82 -10.41 -33.14
CA ALA A 52 4.79 -11.12 -32.30
C ALA A 52 5.53 -12.29 -32.97
N PRO A 53 6.11 -12.12 -34.18
CA PRO A 53 7.31 -12.86 -34.52
C PRO A 53 8.36 -11.92 -35.15
N GLU A 54 9.24 -11.35 -34.32
CA GLU A 54 10.64 -11.01 -34.63
C GLU A 54 11.18 -10.07 -33.54
N ARG A 55 11.74 -10.64 -32.48
CA ARG A 55 12.80 -9.96 -31.74
C ARG A 55 13.81 -10.99 -31.28
N SER A 56 14.73 -11.26 -32.20
CA SER A 56 15.99 -11.95 -31.97
C SER A 56 16.62 -11.47 -30.66
N GLU A 57 16.90 -12.44 -29.79
CA GLU A 57 17.85 -12.31 -28.70
C GLU A 57 19.17 -11.79 -29.28
N ALA A 58 19.59 -10.61 -28.82
CA ALA A 58 20.95 -10.16 -28.96
C ALA A 58 21.50 -9.96 -27.55
N THR A 59 22.13 -11.02 -27.03
CA THR A 59 23.13 -10.93 -25.97
C THR A 59 24.30 -10.06 -26.45
N PRO A 60 24.87 -9.20 -25.58
CA PRO A 60 26.24 -8.76 -25.76
C PRO A 60 27.14 -9.56 -24.82
N GLN A 61 27.92 -10.46 -25.42
CA GLN A 61 29.20 -10.95 -24.87
C GLN A 61 30.33 -9.93 -25.17
N VAL A 62 31.48 -10.18 -24.53
CA VAL A 62 32.87 -9.74 -24.88
C VAL A 62 33.28 -8.39 -24.24
N SER A 63 34.43 -8.16 -23.59
CA SER A 63 35.73 -8.85 -23.55
C SER A 63 36.60 -8.49 -22.32
N SER A 64 37.41 -9.47 -21.90
CA SER A 64 38.85 -9.46 -21.55
C SER A 64 39.59 -8.18 -21.09
N ALA A 65 40.32 -8.29 -19.98
CA ALA A 65 41.80 -8.42 -19.99
C ALA A 65 42.37 -8.75 -18.58
N ALA A 66 43.43 -9.57 -18.56
CA ALA A 66 44.22 -9.99 -17.40
C ALA A 66 45.69 -9.48 -17.54
N VAL A 67 46.53 -9.87 -16.55
CA VAL A 67 48.02 -9.79 -16.43
C VAL A 67 48.51 -8.62 -15.54
N VAL A 68 48.76 -8.84 -14.22
CA VAL A 68 49.93 -9.41 -13.50
C VAL A 68 51.16 -8.49 -13.48
N ALA A 69 51.58 -8.07 -12.27
CA ALA A 69 52.98 -7.90 -11.86
C ALA A 69 53.09 -7.86 -10.32
N GLU A 70 54.08 -8.59 -9.79
CA GLU A 70 54.32 -8.96 -8.38
C GLU A 70 55.62 -8.29 -7.86
N ALA A 71 55.54 -7.68 -6.66
CA ALA A 71 56.58 -7.47 -5.60
C ALA A 71 57.88 -6.67 -5.90
N PRO A 72 58.60 -6.04 -4.90
CA PRO A 72 58.75 -6.46 -3.50
C PRO A 72 58.80 -5.28 -2.43
N PRO A 73 59.34 -5.43 -1.19
CA PRO A 73 58.67 -5.18 0.09
C PRO A 73 58.95 -3.78 0.73
N PRO A 74 58.26 -3.40 1.82
CA PRO A 74 58.26 -2.04 2.39
C PRO A 74 59.45 -1.73 3.34
N PRO A 75 59.89 -0.47 3.43
CA PRO A 75 60.79 0.01 4.49
C PRO A 75 60.05 0.28 5.83
N PRO A 76 60.79 0.28 6.98
CA PRO A 76 60.25 0.23 8.36
C PRO A 76 59.52 1.51 8.82
N PRO A 77 58.71 1.43 9.91
CA PRO A 77 57.79 2.48 10.29
C PRO A 77 58.49 3.67 10.98
N PRO A 78 58.19 4.92 10.60
CA PRO A 78 58.40 6.06 11.47
C PRO A 78 57.25 6.17 12.48
N GLU A 79 57.64 6.56 13.69
CA GLU A 79 56.85 6.62 14.92
C GLU A 79 55.48 7.28 14.76
N ALA A 80 54.49 6.68 15.44
CA ALA A 80 53.13 7.17 15.52
C ALA A 80 53.07 8.61 16.06
N PRO A 81 52.43 9.56 15.36
CA PRO A 81 51.74 10.63 16.05
C PRO A 81 50.48 10.02 16.67
N MET A 82 50.31 10.23 17.98
CA MET A 82 49.09 9.90 18.72
C MET A 82 47.85 10.26 17.87
N PRO A 83 46.93 9.33 17.58
CA PRO A 83 45.63 9.73 17.09
C PRO A 83 44.99 10.59 18.18
N GLU A 84 44.71 11.84 17.82
CA GLU A 84 43.74 12.69 18.51
C GLU A 84 42.53 11.82 18.85
N PRO A 85 42.01 11.85 20.10
CA PRO A 85 40.80 11.13 20.41
C PRO A 85 39.67 11.72 19.56
N VAL A 86 39.39 11.06 18.44
CA VAL A 86 38.17 11.28 17.67
C VAL A 86 37.05 11.17 18.70
N PRO A 87 36.25 12.22 18.91
CA PRO A 87 35.12 12.13 19.82
C PRO A 87 34.33 10.91 19.38
N ALA A 88 34.18 9.93 20.27
CA ALA A 88 33.30 8.81 20.02
C ALA A 88 31.97 9.43 19.59
N GLU A 89 31.59 9.26 18.32
CA GLU A 89 30.24 9.55 17.87
C GLU A 89 29.35 8.71 18.77
N VAL A 90 28.79 9.36 19.80
CA VAL A 90 27.78 8.77 20.64
C VAL A 90 26.71 8.31 19.65
N PRO A 91 26.44 6.99 19.53
CA PRO A 91 25.45 6.50 18.59
C PRO A 91 24.18 7.28 18.87
N THR A 92 23.81 8.16 17.94
CA THR A 92 22.60 8.95 18.12
C THR A 92 21.48 7.93 18.20
N PRO A 93 20.72 7.85 19.32
CA PRO A 93 19.71 6.82 19.45
C PRO A 93 18.81 6.90 18.22
N PRO A 94 18.46 5.75 17.59
CA PRO A 94 17.66 5.75 16.38
C PRO A 94 16.44 6.60 16.66
N SER A 95 16.28 7.67 15.87
CA SER A 95 15.19 8.61 16.04
C SER A 95 13.91 7.79 15.96
N ARG A 96 13.24 7.59 17.11
CA ARG A 96 11.99 6.82 17.18
C ARG A 96 11.04 7.47 16.17
N GLY A 97 10.75 6.78 15.08
CA GLY A 97 9.93 7.31 14.01
C GLY A 97 8.62 7.80 14.58
N ARG A 98 8.20 9.02 14.28
CA ARG A 98 6.90 9.54 14.73
C ARG A 98 5.86 9.33 13.64
N LEU A 99 4.62 9.11 14.04
CA LEU A 99 3.49 9.20 13.11
C LEU A 99 3.22 10.67 12.80
N LEU A 100 3.01 10.95 11.52
CA LEU A 100 2.70 12.28 11.02
C LEU A 100 1.31 12.25 10.40
N PRO A 101 0.24 12.39 11.24
CA PRO A 101 -1.13 12.35 10.75
C PRO A 101 -1.44 13.58 9.91
N VAL A 102 -2.04 13.34 8.75
CA VAL A 102 -2.53 14.39 7.84
C VAL A 102 -4.06 14.45 7.99
N PRO A 103 -4.62 15.52 8.58
CA PRO A 103 -6.06 15.62 8.79
C PRO A 103 -6.76 15.81 7.44
N MET A 104 -7.62 14.86 7.09
CA MET A 104 -8.34 14.80 5.81
C MET A 104 -9.74 14.23 6.03
N ARG A 105 -10.65 14.47 5.09
CA ARG A 105 -11.98 13.88 5.03
C ARG A 105 -12.08 12.95 3.83
N ALA A 106 -12.60 11.74 4.02
CA ALA A 106 -12.82 10.80 2.93
C ALA A 106 -14.15 11.12 2.23
N VAL A 107 -14.11 11.47 0.95
CA VAL A 107 -15.30 11.93 0.18
C VAL A 107 -15.69 10.98 -0.94
N GLY A 108 -14.83 10.02 -1.28
CA GLY A 108 -15.13 9.02 -2.30
C GLY A 108 -14.13 7.88 -2.28
N LEU A 109 -14.52 6.74 -2.84
CA LEU A 109 -13.67 5.57 -2.98
C LEU A 109 -13.87 4.97 -4.37
N ASP A 110 -12.77 4.73 -5.08
CA ASP A 110 -12.78 4.09 -6.40
C ASP A 110 -11.69 3.03 -6.54
N ALA A 111 -11.60 2.39 -7.71
CA ALA A 111 -10.62 1.33 -7.96
C ALA A 111 -9.16 1.82 -7.99
N ARG A 112 -8.91 3.13 -8.10
CA ARG A 112 -7.59 3.75 -8.15
C ARG A 112 -7.11 4.18 -6.77
N GLY A 113 -8.02 4.67 -5.93
CA GLY A 113 -7.66 5.23 -4.65
C GLY A 113 -8.81 5.75 -3.80
N LEU A 114 -8.42 6.40 -2.71
CA LEU A 114 -9.30 7.13 -1.82
C LEU A 114 -9.32 8.60 -2.22
N GLN A 115 -10.50 9.16 -2.46
CA GLN A 115 -10.65 10.60 -2.66
C GLN A 115 -10.71 11.27 -1.29
N LEU A 116 -9.76 12.17 -1.05
CA LEU A 116 -9.59 12.90 0.20
C LEU A 116 -9.85 14.38 -0.03
N GLN A 117 -10.47 15.04 0.93
CA GLN A 117 -10.67 16.48 0.97
C GLN A 117 -9.91 17.04 2.18
N ASP A 118 -9.08 18.06 1.96
CA ASP A 118 -8.38 18.75 3.04
C ASP A 118 -9.27 19.79 3.75
N ARG A 119 -8.74 20.42 4.80
CA ARG A 119 -9.46 21.47 5.56
C ARG A 119 -9.78 22.72 4.73
N GLN A 120 -9.12 22.92 3.59
CA GLN A 120 -9.37 24.02 2.66
C GLN A 120 -10.42 23.64 1.61
N GLY A 121 -10.98 22.43 1.68
CA GLY A 121 -11.96 21.92 0.73
C GLY A 121 -11.34 21.36 -0.55
N ARG A 122 -10.01 21.35 -0.68
CA ARG A 122 -9.33 20.85 -1.88
C ARG A 122 -9.37 19.33 -1.89
N THR A 123 -9.71 18.77 -3.05
CA THR A 123 -9.79 17.33 -3.24
C THR A 123 -8.53 16.77 -3.88
N GLY A 124 -8.13 15.58 -3.45
CA GLY A 124 -6.99 14.84 -3.97
C GLY A 124 -7.25 13.34 -3.95
N LEU A 125 -6.45 12.60 -4.71
CA LEU A 125 -6.50 11.14 -4.74
C LEU A 125 -5.31 10.57 -3.95
N LEU A 126 -5.58 9.72 -2.98
CA LEU A 126 -4.61 8.83 -2.36
C LEU A 126 -4.64 7.47 -3.10
N PRO A 127 -3.63 7.16 -3.96
CA PRO A 127 -3.61 5.91 -4.68
C PRO A 127 -3.42 4.71 -3.75
N TRP A 128 -4.10 3.60 -4.02
CA TRP A 128 -3.99 2.38 -3.20
C TRP A 128 -2.57 1.85 -3.08
N LYS A 129 -1.77 1.99 -4.14
CA LYS A 129 -0.35 1.59 -4.16
C LYS A 129 0.53 2.33 -3.15
N HIS A 130 0.07 3.47 -2.60
CA HIS A 130 0.81 4.22 -1.58
C HIS A 130 0.40 3.83 -0.16
N VAL A 131 -0.68 3.05 0.02
CA VAL A 131 -1.13 2.57 1.34
C VAL A 131 -0.36 1.30 1.68
N ALA A 132 0.58 1.41 2.61
CA ALA A 132 1.42 0.28 3.06
C ALA A 132 0.80 -0.48 4.24
N GLY A 133 0.01 0.20 5.08
CA GLY A 133 -0.59 -0.41 6.25
C GLY A 133 -1.90 0.24 6.64
N ILE A 134 -2.66 -0.48 7.44
CA ILE A 134 -3.96 -0.05 7.94
C ILE A 134 -4.11 -0.46 9.40
N SER A 135 -4.57 0.47 10.24
CA SER A 135 -4.86 0.21 11.64
C SER A 135 -6.16 0.86 12.04
N VAL A 136 -6.96 0.13 12.82
CA VAL A 136 -8.26 0.60 13.33
C VAL A 136 -8.28 0.39 14.83
N VAL A 137 -8.62 1.44 15.58
CA VAL A 137 -8.72 1.39 17.04
C VAL A 137 -9.83 2.28 17.56
N SER A 138 -10.27 2.01 18.79
CA SER A 138 -11.09 2.90 19.60
C SER A 138 -10.19 3.62 20.60
N ILE A 139 -10.36 4.94 20.77
CA ILE A 139 -9.62 5.75 21.74
C ILE A 139 -10.52 6.21 22.89
N GLY A 140 -10.10 5.92 24.12
CA GLY A 140 -10.80 6.29 25.35
C GLY A 140 -11.44 5.11 26.08
N ASN A 141 -12.07 5.40 27.22
CA ASN A 141 -12.74 4.40 28.03
C ASN A 141 -14.07 4.02 27.40
N SER A 142 -14.20 2.75 27.03
CA SER A 142 -15.37 2.21 26.32
C SER A 142 -16.56 1.99 27.27
N ASP A 143 -17.12 3.07 27.81
CA ASP A 143 -18.23 3.02 28.79
C ASP A 143 -19.62 3.18 28.13
N GLY A 144 -19.83 2.63 26.92
CA GLY A 144 -21.18 2.53 26.33
C GLY A 144 -21.25 2.65 24.81
N SER A 145 -22.18 1.89 24.23
CA SER A 145 -22.27 1.52 22.81
C SER A 145 -22.51 2.65 21.78
N ALA A 146 -22.78 3.88 22.22
CA ALA A 146 -22.98 5.03 21.33
C ALA A 146 -21.75 5.97 21.26
N GLN A 147 -21.04 6.18 22.38
CA GLN A 147 -19.76 6.92 22.39
C GLN A 147 -18.65 6.15 21.67
N ALA A 148 -18.78 4.83 21.61
CA ALA A 148 -17.82 3.94 20.96
C ALA A 148 -17.62 4.20 19.45
N ALA A 149 -18.57 4.84 18.75
CA ALA A 149 -18.40 5.14 17.32
C ALA A 149 -17.57 6.42 17.09
N ASP A 150 -17.74 7.41 17.95
CA ASP A 150 -17.03 8.69 17.86
C ASP A 150 -15.55 8.57 18.25
N SER A 151 -15.20 7.53 19.00
CA SER A 151 -13.83 7.19 19.38
C SER A 151 -13.08 6.35 18.35
N LEU A 152 -13.75 5.86 17.29
CA LEU A 152 -13.09 5.05 16.26
C LEU A 152 -12.23 5.91 15.35
N ILE A 153 -10.99 5.47 15.20
CA ILE A 153 -10.02 6.02 14.26
C ILE A 153 -9.50 4.92 13.34
N LEU A 154 -9.21 5.32 12.12
CA LEU A 154 -8.55 4.54 11.08
C LEU A 154 -7.31 5.32 10.64
N ASP A 155 -6.14 4.69 10.78
CA ASP A 155 -4.89 5.20 10.23
C ASP A 155 -4.52 4.41 8.98
N LEU A 156 -4.41 5.13 7.86
CA LEU A 156 -3.85 4.63 6.60
C LEU A 156 -2.38 5.04 6.54
N LEU A 157 -1.48 4.07 6.63
CA LEU A 157 -0.05 4.28 6.71
C LEU A 157 0.55 4.35 5.31
N MET A 158 1.30 5.40 5.03
CA MET A 158 1.88 5.62 3.71
C MET A 158 3.21 4.87 3.57
N ALA A 159 3.47 4.32 2.38
CA ALA A 159 4.75 3.71 2.08
C ALA A 159 5.89 4.76 2.19
N PRO A 160 7.04 4.44 2.82
CA PRO A 160 8.14 5.39 3.03
C PRO A 160 8.62 6.06 1.74
N ASN A 161 8.67 5.29 0.66
CA ASN A 161 9.12 5.75 -0.66
C ASN A 161 8.14 6.69 -1.36
N SER A 162 6.92 6.86 -0.81
CA SER A 162 5.88 7.72 -1.39
C SER A 162 5.84 9.11 -0.76
N THR A 163 6.75 9.42 0.16
CA THR A 163 6.69 10.65 0.97
C THR A 163 8.01 11.42 0.92
N PRO A 164 8.03 12.65 0.39
CA PRO A 164 9.22 13.48 0.39
C PRO A 164 9.43 14.12 1.77
N ALA A 165 10.65 13.96 2.30
CA ALA A 165 11.28 14.70 3.39
C ALA A 165 10.63 14.62 4.80
N GLY A 166 11.15 13.71 5.64
CA GLY A 166 11.04 13.78 7.10
C GLY A 166 11.27 12.43 7.79
N PRO A 167 11.91 12.39 8.98
CA PRO A 167 12.00 11.17 9.79
C PRO A 167 10.63 10.88 10.44
N GLY A 168 9.75 10.20 9.74
CA GLY A 168 8.43 9.83 10.26
C GLY A 168 7.58 9.03 9.28
N VAL A 169 6.62 8.29 9.81
CA VAL A 169 5.62 7.54 9.03
C VAL A 169 4.42 8.45 8.82
N ARG A 170 4.20 8.92 7.59
CA ARG A 170 3.00 9.71 7.29
C ARG A 170 1.77 8.80 7.30
N CYS A 171 0.69 9.27 7.90
CA CYS A 171 -0.58 8.57 7.86
C CYS A 171 -1.74 9.51 7.53
N VAL A 172 -2.80 8.96 6.94
CA VAL A 172 -4.09 9.64 6.87
C VAL A 172 -4.95 9.06 7.98
N ARG A 173 -5.27 9.91 8.97
CA ARG A 173 -6.12 9.56 10.10
C ARG A 173 -7.55 9.98 9.81
N LEU A 174 -8.47 9.04 9.89
CA LEU A 174 -9.90 9.25 9.64
C LEU A 174 -10.69 8.76 10.85
N SER A 175 -11.58 9.60 11.35
CA SER A 175 -12.64 9.19 12.27
C SER A 175 -13.93 8.86 11.51
N VAL A 176 -14.94 8.33 12.21
CA VAL A 176 -16.28 8.14 11.63
C VAL A 176 -16.85 9.45 11.06
N LYS A 177 -16.57 10.60 11.69
CA LYS A 177 -17.04 11.93 11.25
C LYS A 177 -16.38 12.40 9.96
N ASP A 178 -15.20 11.84 9.66
CA ASP A 178 -14.45 12.15 8.45
C ASP A 178 -14.90 11.31 7.24
N LEU A 179 -15.83 10.36 7.43
CA LEU A 179 -16.37 9.51 6.36
C LEU A 179 -17.60 10.16 5.70
N ALA A 180 -17.37 10.85 4.59
CA ALA A 180 -18.37 11.50 3.77
C ALA A 180 -18.54 10.84 2.40
N ILE A 181 -18.45 9.52 2.37
CA ILE A 181 -18.54 8.70 1.17
C ILE A 181 -20.02 8.36 0.94
N PRO A 182 -20.67 8.84 -0.15
CA PRO A 182 -22.10 8.60 -0.38
C PRO A 182 -22.48 7.11 -0.37
N GLN A 183 -21.60 6.25 -0.86
CA GLN A 183 -21.79 4.80 -0.92
C GLN A 183 -21.92 4.13 0.45
N LEU A 184 -21.53 4.82 1.53
CA LEU A 184 -21.60 4.32 2.91
C LEU A 184 -22.81 4.88 3.68
N GLN A 185 -23.52 5.87 3.14
CA GLN A 185 -24.64 6.52 3.84
C GLN A 185 -25.88 5.62 3.98
N GLY A 186 -25.98 4.54 3.20
CA GLY A 186 -27.07 3.57 3.28
C GLY A 186 -26.88 2.47 4.33
N GLU A 187 -25.81 2.52 5.12
CA GLU A 187 -25.53 1.51 6.13
C GLU A 187 -26.36 1.74 7.41
N PRO A 188 -26.80 0.66 8.10
CA PRO A 188 -27.73 0.77 9.22
C PRO A 188 -27.14 1.48 10.44
N THR A 189 -25.81 1.48 10.60
CA THR A 189 -25.11 2.18 11.68
C THR A 189 -23.80 2.80 11.17
N PRO A 190 -23.32 3.89 11.80
CA PRO A 190 -22.01 4.47 11.44
C PRO A 190 -20.85 3.49 11.60
N VAL A 191 -20.91 2.62 12.62
CA VAL A 191 -19.92 1.56 12.84
C VAL A 191 -19.93 0.58 11.66
N ARG A 192 -21.10 0.21 11.14
CA ARG A 192 -21.21 -0.68 10.00
C ARG A 192 -20.66 -0.05 8.71
N ALA A 193 -20.93 1.23 8.49
CA ALA A 193 -20.29 2.02 7.42
C ALA A 193 -18.77 1.99 7.52
N PHE A 194 -18.24 2.21 8.71
CA PHE A 194 -16.81 2.17 8.98
C PHE A 194 -16.21 0.78 8.72
N GLN A 195 -16.84 -0.29 9.23
CA GLN A 195 -16.41 -1.67 8.96
C GLN A 195 -16.41 -2.00 7.45
N ARG A 196 -17.46 -1.62 6.72
CA ARG A 196 -17.54 -1.83 5.27
C ARG A 196 -16.45 -1.06 4.53
N PHE A 197 -16.16 0.17 4.97
CA PHE A 197 -15.07 0.97 4.43
C PHE A 197 -13.72 0.27 4.61
N VAL A 198 -13.39 -0.14 5.83
CA VAL A 198 -12.16 -0.86 6.16
C VAL A 198 -12.05 -2.17 5.38
N ALA A 199 -13.13 -2.96 5.32
CA ALA A 199 -13.17 -4.20 4.54
C ALA A 199 -12.92 -3.96 3.05
N THR A 200 -13.40 -2.83 2.51
CA THR A 200 -13.16 -2.45 1.12
C THR A 200 -11.69 -2.13 0.90
N ILE A 201 -11.07 -1.33 1.77
CA ILE A 201 -9.63 -1.01 1.68
C ILE A 201 -8.78 -2.28 1.79
N LEU A 202 -9.04 -3.13 2.78
CA LEU A 202 -8.37 -4.41 2.98
C LEU A 202 -8.54 -5.42 1.84
N LYS A 203 -9.52 -5.20 0.95
CA LYS A 203 -9.77 -6.03 -0.23
C LYS A 203 -9.05 -5.49 -1.46
N VAL A 204 -8.96 -4.17 -1.60
CA VAL A 204 -8.39 -3.52 -2.81
C VAL A 204 -6.92 -3.13 -2.66
N THR A 205 -6.40 -3.15 -1.44
CA THR A 205 -5.00 -2.86 -1.12
C THR A 205 -4.27 -4.15 -0.71
N ALA A 206 -2.95 -4.12 -0.82
CA ALA A 206 -2.06 -5.09 -0.18
C ALA A 206 -1.53 -4.55 1.17
N ALA A 207 -2.27 -3.63 1.80
CA ALA A 207 -1.85 -3.00 3.03
C ALA A 207 -1.80 -4.02 4.18
N THR A 208 -0.74 -3.97 4.98
CA THR A 208 -0.60 -4.82 6.16
C THR A 208 -1.57 -4.35 7.25
N PRO A 209 -2.50 -5.21 7.72
CA PRO A 209 -3.40 -4.85 8.81
C PRO A 209 -2.67 -4.92 10.16
N HIS A 210 -2.92 -3.94 11.03
CA HIS A 210 -2.42 -3.90 12.41
C HIS A 210 -3.56 -3.76 13.42
N PRO A 211 -3.62 -4.60 14.49
CA PRO A 211 -2.70 -5.71 14.78
C PRO A 211 -2.98 -6.97 13.95
N SER A 212 -4.19 -7.10 13.41
CA SER A 212 -4.58 -8.20 12.54
C SER A 212 -5.74 -7.79 11.64
N ARG A 213 -6.00 -8.60 10.61
CA ARG A 213 -7.13 -8.39 9.70
C ARG A 213 -8.46 -8.40 10.45
N ASP A 214 -8.65 -9.37 11.33
CA ASP A 214 -9.90 -9.57 12.07
C ASP A 214 -10.16 -8.44 13.07
N ALA A 215 -9.09 -7.96 13.72
CA ALA A 215 -9.15 -6.79 14.59
C ALA A 215 -9.51 -5.51 13.83
N CYS A 216 -8.92 -5.29 12.65
CA CYS A 216 -9.28 -4.16 11.78
C CYS A 216 -10.74 -4.20 11.32
N LEU A 217 -11.29 -5.40 11.13
CA LEU A 217 -12.70 -5.60 10.76
C LEU A 217 -13.65 -5.50 11.96
N GLY A 218 -13.12 -5.48 13.19
CA GLY A 218 -13.90 -5.44 14.42
C GLY A 218 -14.74 -6.70 14.64
N LEU A 219 -14.28 -7.88 14.19
CA LEU A 219 -15.03 -9.14 14.32
C LEU A 219 -15.30 -9.51 15.79
N HIS A 220 -14.39 -9.14 16.68
CA HIS A 220 -14.49 -9.35 18.12
C HIS A 220 -14.49 -8.03 18.90
N GLY A 221 -14.90 -6.94 18.24
CA GLY A 221 -14.67 -5.57 18.71
C GLY A 221 -13.35 -5.00 18.22
N PHE A 222 -13.24 -3.68 18.27
CA PHE A 222 -12.02 -2.97 17.87
C PHE A 222 -11.03 -2.92 19.04
N PRO A 223 -9.70 -2.99 18.77
CA PRO A 223 -8.69 -2.75 19.79
C PRO A 223 -8.91 -1.38 20.44
N SER A 224 -8.82 -1.32 21.77
CA SER A 224 -9.08 -0.09 22.54
C SER A 224 -7.79 0.39 23.20
N PHE A 225 -7.55 1.70 23.11
CA PHE A 225 -6.42 2.37 23.76
C PHE A 225 -6.94 3.50 24.66
N PRO A 226 -6.27 3.79 25.79
CA PRO A 226 -6.71 4.85 26.70
C PRO A 226 -6.59 6.25 26.06
N ASP A 227 -5.59 6.45 25.21
CA ASP A 227 -5.31 7.71 24.54
C ASP A 227 -4.55 7.49 23.21
N LEU A 228 -4.49 8.54 22.39
CA LEU A 228 -3.78 8.53 21.11
C LEU A 228 -2.28 8.28 21.24
N THR A 229 -1.64 8.77 22.30
CA THR A 229 -0.19 8.66 22.48
C THR A 229 0.22 7.20 22.67
N THR A 230 -0.54 6.47 23.49
CA THR A 230 -0.32 5.05 23.76
C THR A 230 -0.52 4.23 22.48
N TYR A 231 -1.57 4.53 21.73
CA TYR A 231 -1.81 3.92 20.42
C TYR A 231 -0.68 4.18 19.42
N GLU A 232 -0.25 5.43 19.27
CA GLU A 232 0.80 5.80 18.31
C GLU A 232 2.14 5.14 18.66
N ALA A 233 2.46 5.03 19.94
CA ALA A 233 3.65 4.32 20.40
C ALA A 233 3.61 2.83 20.04
N ASP A 234 2.47 2.15 20.26
CA ASP A 234 2.27 0.76 19.85
C ASP A 234 2.39 0.61 18.33
N LEU A 235 1.72 1.47 17.58
CA LEU A 235 1.71 1.40 16.12
C LEU A 235 3.12 1.58 15.54
N VAL A 236 3.88 2.56 16.01
CA VAL A 236 5.28 2.77 15.59
C VAL A 236 6.17 1.58 15.94
N ALA A 237 6.03 1.03 17.15
CA ALA A 237 6.86 -0.09 17.62
C ALA A 237 6.68 -1.35 16.75
N ASN A 238 5.45 -1.61 16.30
CA ASN A 238 5.10 -2.78 15.51
C ASN A 238 5.31 -2.59 13.99
N LEU A 239 5.26 -1.35 13.49
CA LEU A 239 5.49 -1.06 12.06
C LEU A 239 6.97 -1.00 11.68
N LEU A 240 7.83 -0.61 12.61
CA LEU A 240 9.27 -0.44 12.36
C LEU A 240 10.11 -1.66 12.72
N THR A 241 9.50 -2.77 13.13
CA THR A 241 10.20 -4.03 13.34
C THR A 241 10.29 -4.77 11.99
N PRO A 242 11.44 -4.74 11.30
CA PRO A 242 11.58 -5.42 10.03
C PRO A 242 11.71 -6.92 10.33
N GLY A 243 10.75 -7.72 9.86
CA GLY A 243 11.01 -9.13 9.58
C GLY A 243 10.58 -10.18 10.61
N LYS A 244 9.41 -10.07 11.25
CA LYS A 244 8.89 -11.22 12.04
C LYS A 244 8.11 -12.26 11.23
N ASP A 245 7.49 -11.90 10.10
CA ASP A 245 6.62 -12.82 9.34
C ASP A 245 6.92 -12.91 7.84
N ARG A 246 8.17 -13.21 7.48
CA ARG A 246 8.49 -13.77 6.15
C ARG A 246 9.18 -15.13 6.28
N LEU A 247 8.65 -15.99 7.16
CA LEU A 247 8.82 -17.43 7.00
C LEU A 247 7.94 -17.83 5.81
N VAL A 248 8.57 -17.90 4.64
CA VAL A 248 8.00 -18.58 3.48
C VAL A 248 7.79 -20.04 3.89
N PRO A 249 6.56 -20.59 3.88
CA PRO A 249 6.40 -22.02 4.04
C PRO A 249 7.06 -22.65 2.81
N SER A 250 8.17 -23.34 3.04
CA SER A 250 8.72 -24.27 2.06
C SER A 250 7.90 -25.55 2.19
N GLY A 251 6.96 -25.75 1.28
CA GLY A 251 6.09 -26.91 1.19
C GLY A 251 5.52 -27.03 -0.20
#